data_AF-A0A7W1QFZ0-F1
#
_entry.id   AF-A0A7W1QFZ0-F1
#
_cell.length_a   1.000
_cell.length_b   1.000
_cell.length_c   1.000
_cell.angle_alpha   90.00
_cell.angle_beta   90.00
_cell.angle_gamma   90.00
#
_symmetry.space_group_name_H-M   'P 1'
#
loop_
_entity.id
_entity.type
_entity.pdbx_description
1 polymer ?
#
loop_
_entity_poly.entity_id
_entity_poly.type
_entity_poly.pdbx_seq_one_letter_code
_entity_poly.pdbx_strand_id
1 'polypeptide(L)' 'MDGPGAHRADSRRVTFADGAAEWLRYLEVDRKRRPNTLRDCRQAVDQVLLPTFGELALSELTSEMIDAFRAHHVDEGA' A
#
# COMPACT_ATOMS: atom_id res chain seq x y z
N MET A 1 -13.14 3.30 -34.89
CA MET A 1 -11.74 3.21 -35.33
C MET A 1 -10.89 3.41 -34.11
N ASP A 2 -10.28 2.33 -33.68
CA ASP A 2 -9.76 2.05 -32.35
C ASP A 2 -8.72 3.06 -31.86
N GLY A 3 -8.84 3.43 -30.58
CA GLY A 3 -7.98 4.40 -29.91
C GLY A 3 -6.52 3.96 -29.80
N PRO A 4 -5.57 4.89 -29.72
CA PRO A 4 -4.16 4.58 -29.82
C PRO A 4 -3.70 3.84 -28.58
N GLY A 5 -3.27 2.59 -28.81
CA GLY A 5 -2.12 2.03 -28.13
C GLY A 5 -2.35 1.69 -26.67
N ALA A 6 -2.90 0.50 -26.45
CA ALA A 6 -2.36 -0.48 -25.52
C ALA A 6 -1.38 0.10 -24.48
N HIS A 7 -1.92 0.46 -23.31
CA HIS A 7 -1.19 0.30 -22.05
C HIS A 7 -0.84 -1.19 -21.96
N ARG A 8 0.20 -1.63 -22.66
CA ARG A 8 0.90 -2.84 -22.29
C ARG A 8 1.42 -2.52 -20.91
N ALA A 9 0.71 -3.04 -19.92
CA ALA A 9 0.98 -2.88 -18.51
C ALA A 9 2.50 -2.87 -18.31
N ASP A 10 2.99 -1.83 -17.65
CA ASP A 10 4.36 -1.76 -17.16
C ASP A 10 4.51 -2.86 -16.10
N SER A 11 4.69 -4.09 -16.55
CA SER A 11 4.73 -5.31 -15.74
C SER A 11 5.99 -5.41 -14.88
N ARG A 12 6.67 -4.29 -14.63
CA ARG A 12 7.92 -4.17 -13.87
C ARG A 12 7.86 -3.15 -12.73
N ARG A 13 6.82 -2.32 -12.64
CA ARG A 13 6.68 -1.40 -11.51
C ARG A 13 6.02 -2.13 -10.33
N VAL A 14 6.80 -2.31 -9.27
CA VAL A 14 6.29 -2.82 -7.99
C VAL A 14 5.43 -1.74 -7.36
N THR A 15 4.18 -2.07 -7.10
CA THR A 15 3.20 -1.17 -6.48
C THR A 15 3.32 -1.16 -4.96
N PHE A 16 2.68 -0.19 -4.32
CA PHE A 16 2.52 -0.20 -2.87
C PHE A 16 1.77 -1.46 -2.42
N ALA A 17 0.74 -1.90 -3.16
CA ALA A 17 0.01 -3.13 -2.83
C ALA A 17 0.92 -4.36 -2.83
N ASP A 18 1.82 -4.47 -3.82
CA ASP A 18 2.82 -5.55 -3.86
C ASP A 18 3.76 -5.48 -2.64
N GLY A 19 4.27 -4.29 -2.33
CA GLY A 19 5.13 -4.06 -1.17
C GLY A 19 4.44 -4.36 0.17
N ALA A 20 3.16 -4.00 0.30
CA ALA A 20 2.37 -4.23 1.50
C ALA A 20 2.07 -5.72 1.69
N ALA A 21 1.76 -6.45 0.61
CA ALA A 21 1.57 -7.89 0.65
C ALA A 21 2.86 -8.61 1.09
N GLU A 22 4.00 -8.20 0.54
CA GLU A 22 5.30 -8.76 0.92
C GLU A 22 5.69 -8.40 2.37
N TRP A 23 5.39 -7.19 2.82
CA TRP A 23 5.60 -6.79 4.21
C TRP A 23 4.77 -7.64 5.18
N LEU A 24 3.50 -7.90 4.87
CA LEU A 24 2.65 -8.79 5.69
C LEU A 24 3.20 -10.22 5.72
N ARG A 25 3.67 -10.75 4.58
CA ARG A 25 4.33 -12.06 4.50
C ARG A 25 5.60 -12.10 5.36
N TYR A 26 6.43 -11.06 5.30
CA TYR A 26 7.63 -10.93 6.13
C TYR A 26 7.28 -10.86 7.62
N LEU A 27 6.21 -10.15 8.00
CA LEU A 27 5.75 -10.12 9.38
C LEU A 27 5.32 -11.51 9.89
N GLU A 28 4.69 -12.30 9.03
CA GLU A 28 4.20 -13.64 9.35
C GLU A 28 5.34 -14.66 9.43
N VAL A 29 6.14 -14.76 8.37
CA VAL A 29 7.13 -15.84 8.20
C VAL A 29 8.41 -15.55 8.97
N ASP A 30 9.01 -14.38 8.71
CA ASP A 30 10.33 -14.04 9.20
C ASP A 30 10.27 -13.45 10.62
N ARG A 31 9.31 -12.55 10.86
CA ARG A 31 9.14 -11.90 12.17
C ARG A 31 8.26 -12.67 13.13
N LYS A 32 7.52 -13.69 12.65
CA LYS A 32 6.63 -14.54 13.46
C LYS A 32 5.75 -13.71 14.39
N ARG A 33 5.19 -12.61 13.87
CA ARG A 33 4.28 -11.76 14.65
C ARG A 33 3.07 -12.57 15.07
N ARG A 34 2.53 -12.24 16.24
CA ARG A 34 1.34 -12.91 16.76
C ARG A 34 0.17 -12.75 15.77
N PRO A 35 -0.74 -13.74 15.66
CA PRO A 35 -1.86 -13.66 14.73
C PRO A 35 -2.73 -12.43 14.90
N ASN A 36 -2.92 -11.95 16.14
CA ASN A 36 -3.68 -10.73 16.40
C ASN A 36 -2.96 -9.49 15.84
N THR A 37 -1.65 -9.37 16.03
CA THR A 37 -0.86 -8.28 15.45
C THR A 37 -0.90 -8.32 13.92
N LEU A 38 -0.77 -9.50 13.31
CA LEU A 38 -0.88 -9.63 11.86
C LEU A 38 -2.25 -9.21 11.34
N ARG A 39 -3.32 -9.58 12.04
CA ARG A 39 -4.68 -9.16 11.71
C ARG A 39 -4.82 -7.64 11.78
N ASP A 40 -4.33 -7.02 12.85
CA ASP A 40 -4.44 -5.57 13.03
C ASP A 40 -3.60 -4.82 11.95
N CYS A 41 -2.41 -5.34 11.60
CA CYS A 41 -1.62 -4.83 10.48
C CYS A 41 -2.34 -4.97 9.13
N ARG A 42 -2.94 -6.15 8.87
CA ARG A 42 -3.71 -6.40 7.64
C ARG A 42 -4.91 -5.46 7.55
N GLN A 43 -5.64 -5.26 8.65
CA GLN A 43 -6.75 -4.32 8.69
C GLN A 43 -6.29 -2.88 8.37
N ALA A 44 -5.19 -2.42 8.97
CA ALA A 44 -4.65 -1.10 8.66
C ALA A 44 -4.22 -0.97 7.19
N VAL A 45 -3.57 -1.99 6.64
CA VAL A 45 -3.21 -2.02 5.20
C VAL A 45 -4.46 -1.94 4.34
N ASP A 46 -5.40 -2.86 4.52
CA ASP A 46 -6.55 -3.04 3.63
C ASP A 46 -7.53 -1.85 3.70
N GLN A 47 -7.76 -1.29 4.89
CA GLN A 47 -8.79 -0.27 5.10
C GLN A 47 -8.27 1.16 5.00
N VAL A 48 -6.98 1.38 5.28
CA VAL A 48 -6.44 2.74 5.44
C VAL A 48 -5.42 3.05 4.34
N LEU A 49 -4.47 2.14 4.10
CA LEU A 49 -3.34 2.42 3.21
C LEU A 49 -3.64 2.08 1.74
N LEU A 50 -4.21 0.91 1.47
CA LEU A 50 -4.48 0.47 0.09
C LEU A 50 -5.46 1.38 -0.68
N PRO A 51 -6.53 1.94 -0.08
CA PRO A 51 -7.43 2.84 -0.81
C PRO A 51 -6.73 4.08 -1.38
N THR A 52 -5.65 4.52 -0.74
CA THR A 52 -4.91 5.73 -1.14
C THR A 52 -3.68 5.41 -1.99
N PHE A 53 -2.90 4.41 -1.59
CA PHE A 53 -1.56 4.17 -2.16
C PHE A 53 -1.48 2.93 -3.04
N GLY A 54 -2.48 2.04 -3.03
CA GLY A 54 -2.37 0.68 -3.56
C GLY A 54 -1.79 0.58 -4.97
N GLU A 55 -2.29 1.38 -5.89
CA GLU A 55 -1.87 1.39 -7.30
C GLU A 55 -0.59 2.23 -7.57
N LEU A 56 -0.11 2.97 -6.58
CA LEU A 56 1.08 3.82 -6.72
C LEU A 56 2.33 2.94 -6.81
N ALA A 57 3.20 3.20 -7.79
CA ALA A 57 4.50 2.55 -7.82
C ALA A 57 5.32 2.96 -6.58
N LEU A 58 6.02 2.02 -5.94
CA LEU A 58 6.86 2.34 -4.77
C LEU A 58 7.93 3.39 -5.10
N SER A 59 8.40 3.45 -6.34
CA SER A 59 9.34 4.46 -6.81
C SER A 59 8.76 5.88 -6.90
N GLU A 60 7.45 6.01 -6.88
CA GLU A 60 6.72 7.29 -7.00
C GLU A 60 6.17 7.76 -5.64
N LEU A 61 6.19 6.90 -4.62
CA LEU A 61 5.81 7.26 -3.27
C LEU A 61 6.87 8.18 -2.64
N THR A 62 6.44 9.36 -2.19
CA THR A 62 7.32 10.33 -1.51
C THR A 62 6.93 10.52 -0.04
N SER A 63 7.86 11.04 0.75
CA SER A 63 7.60 11.37 2.16
C SER A 63 6.51 12.44 2.30
N GLU A 64 6.45 13.42 1.40
CA GLU A 64 5.45 14.48 1.39
C GLU A 64 4.04 13.92 1.21
N MET A 65 3.86 12.89 0.38
CA MET A 65 2.58 12.20 0.23
C MET A 65 2.15 11.50 1.53
N ILE A 66 3.10 10.89 2.23
CA ILE A 66 2.86 10.23 3.53
C ILE A 66 2.49 11.27 4.60
N ASP A 67 3.18 12.41 4.63
CA ASP A 67 2.92 13.47 5.60
C ASP A 67 1.55 14.14 5.35
N ALA A 68 1.21 14.40 4.08
CA ALA A 68 -0.11 14.90 3.71
C ALA A 68 -1.22 13.90 4.13
N PHE A 69 -1.02 12.61 3.85
CA PHE A 69 -1.96 11.57 4.26
C PHE A 69 -2.16 11.53 5.79
N ARG A 70 -1.07 11.60 6.56
CA ARG A 70 -1.14 11.67 8.02
C ARG A 70 -1.91 12.90 8.51
N ALA A 71 -1.65 14.07 7.92
CA ALA A 71 -2.36 15.29 8.28
C ALA A 71 -3.88 15.16 8.03
N HIS A 72 -4.29 14.50 6.95
CA HIS A 72 -5.71 14.24 6.66
C HIS A 72 -6.37 13.25 7.63
N HIS A 73 -5.66 12.20 8.08
CA HIS A 73 -6.22 11.17 8.97
C HIS A 73 -6.13 11.50 10.47
N VAL A 74 -5.33 12.49 10.87
CA VAL A 74 -5.29 12.97 12.27
C VAL A 74 -6.58 13.73 12.64
N ASP A 75 -7.35 14.19 11.66
CA ASP A 75 -8.61 14.92 11.88
C ASP A 75 -9.83 14.00 12.09
N GLU A 76 -9.76 12.71 11.73
CA GLU A 76 -10.87 11.74 11.88
C GLU A 76 -10.82 10.94 13.19
N GLY A 77 -9.98 11.35 14.14
CA GLY A 77 -9.72 10.66 15.40
C GLY A 77 -9.95 11.49 16.68
N ALA A 78 -11.00 12.32 16.74
CA ALA A 78 -11.46 13.01 17.95
C ALA A 78 -12.83 12.51 18.43
#